data_AF-A0AAE2C9R2-F1
#
_entry.id   AF-A0AAE2C9R2-F1
#
_cell.length_a   1.000
_cell.length_b   1.000
_cell.length_c   1.000
_cell.angle_alpha   90.00
_cell.angle_beta   90.00
_cell.angle_gamma   90.00
#
_symmetry.space_group_name_H-M   'P 1'
#
loop_
_entity.id
_entity.type
_entity.pdbx_description
1 polymer ?
#
loop_
_entity_poly.entity_id
_entity_poly.type
_entity_poly.pdbx_seq_one_letter_code
_entity_poly.pdbx_strand_id
1 'polypeptide(L)'
;MATSSIFSAPSPPIFTGDNYHAWSVKMEAYLRGLLLWEAIESDVGAEMPENPTLNQLKVYEEKVSRKYRDLSNLHAAVDETIFTRIMACKTAKQVWDKLKIEF
;
A
#
# COMPACT_ATOMS: atom_id res chain seq x y z
N MET A 1 8.75 -20.41 -24.64
CA MET A 1 9.23 -19.72 -23.43
C MET A 1 8.55 -18.37 -23.39
N ALA A 2 7.64 -18.13 -22.45
CA ALA A 2 7.00 -16.83 -22.32
C ALA A 2 7.97 -15.91 -21.55
N THR A 3 8.43 -14.85 -22.19
CA THR A 3 9.17 -13.79 -21.52
C THR A 3 8.22 -13.15 -20.51
N SER A 4 8.48 -13.35 -19.23
CA SER A 4 7.84 -12.59 -18.17
C SER A 4 8.21 -11.13 -18.38
N SER A 5 7.33 -10.37 -19.03
CA SER A 5 7.45 -8.92 -19.07
C SER A 5 7.39 -8.46 -17.63
N ILE A 6 8.53 -8.05 -17.07
CA ILE A 6 8.59 -7.46 -15.74
C ILE A 6 7.81 -6.17 -15.88
N PHE A 7 6.55 -6.17 -15.42
CA PHE A 7 5.74 -4.97 -15.37
C PHE A 7 6.44 -3.99 -14.43
N SER A 8 7.16 -3.02 -15.00
CA SER A 8 7.69 -1.90 -14.24
C SER A 8 6.51 -1.00 -13.91
N ALA A 9 6.07 -1.04 -12.65
CA ALA A 9 5.06 -0.11 -12.18
C ALA A 9 5.53 1.33 -12.44
N PRO A 10 4.64 2.25 -12.85
CA PRO A 10 4.97 3.66 -12.91
C PRO A 10 5.36 4.17 -11.52
N SER A 11 6.06 5.31 -11.44
CA SER A 11 6.31 5.95 -10.16
C SER A 11 4.99 6.36 -9.48
N PRO A 12 4.87 6.25 -8.16
CA PRO A 12 3.68 6.71 -7.45
C PRO A 12 3.52 8.24 -7.61
N PRO A 13 2.28 8.76 -7.60
CA PRO A 13 2.06 10.20 -7.57
C PRO A 13 2.60 10.79 -6.26
N ILE A 14 3.42 11.83 -6.35
CA ILE A 14 3.99 12.48 -5.16
C ILE A 14 3.01 13.51 -4.59
N PHE A 15 2.81 13.46 -3.27
CA PHE A 15 2.05 14.43 -2.49
C PHE A 15 3.00 15.42 -1.82
N THR A 16 2.77 16.71 -2.05
CA THR A 16 3.57 17.81 -1.49
C THR A 16 2.82 18.66 -0.47
N GLY A 17 1.62 18.21 -0.06
CA GLY A 17 0.73 18.95 0.85
C GLY A 17 -0.39 19.72 0.13
N ASP A 18 -0.23 19.96 -1.17
CA ASP A 18 -1.23 20.65 -1.99
C ASP A 18 -2.15 19.69 -2.75
N ASN A 19 -3.40 20.10 -2.92
CA ASN A 19 -4.40 19.40 -3.74
C ASN A 19 -4.58 17.92 -3.35
N TYR A 20 -4.71 17.67 -2.05
CA TYR A 20 -4.89 16.32 -1.48
C TYR A 20 -6.00 15.52 -2.18
N HIS A 21 -7.12 16.15 -2.53
CA HIS A 21 -8.21 15.47 -3.23
C HIS A 21 -7.78 14.87 -4.59
N ALA A 22 -7.03 15.62 -5.39
CA ALA A 22 -6.55 15.10 -6.67
C ALA A 22 -5.46 14.03 -6.48
N TRP A 23 -4.59 14.20 -5.48
CA TRP A 23 -3.57 13.21 -5.15
C TRP A 23 -4.19 11.90 -4.67
N SER A 24 -5.16 11.95 -3.76
CA SER A 24 -5.78 10.75 -3.18
C SER A 24 -6.48 9.90 -4.24
N VAL A 25 -7.20 10.54 -5.19
CA VAL A 25 -7.78 9.83 -6.34
C VAL A 25 -6.72 9.15 -7.21
N LYS A 26 -5.59 9.83 -7.49
CA LYS A 26 -4.49 9.26 -8.28
C LYS A 26 -3.80 8.12 -7.54
N MET A 27 -3.57 8.26 -6.24
CA MET A 27 -2.87 7.27 -5.43
C MET A 27 -3.73 6.02 -5.22
N GLU A 28 -5.04 6.18 -5.01
CA GLU A 28 -5.98 5.07 -4.98
C GLU A 28 -5.98 4.30 -6.30
N ALA A 29 -6.08 5.00 -7.44
CA ALA A 29 -6.03 4.37 -8.76
C ALA A 29 -4.71 3.62 -9.00
N TYR A 30 -3.59 4.21 -8.57
CA TYR A 30 -2.27 3.59 -8.63
C TYR A 30 -2.21 2.27 -7.84
N LEU A 31 -2.63 2.28 -6.58
CA LEU A 31 -2.65 1.08 -5.73
C LEU A 31 -3.64 0.02 -6.24
N ARG A 32 -4.81 0.42 -6.75
CA ARG A 32 -5.74 -0.52 -7.40
C ARG A 32 -5.12 -1.18 -8.64
N GLY A 33 -4.39 -0.42 -9.45
CA GLY A 33 -3.66 -0.95 -10.61
C GLY A 33 -2.57 -1.98 -10.25
N LEU A 34 -2.04 -1.91 -9.02
CA LEU A 34 -1.07 -2.86 -8.48
C LEU A 34 -1.71 -3.99 -7.64
N LEU A 35 -3.04 -4.05 -7.56
CA LEU A 35 -3.81 -4.96 -6.70
C LEU A 35 -3.46 -4.82 -5.21
N LEU A 36 -3.03 -3.63 -4.81
CA LEU A 36 -2.47 -3.28 -3.51
C LEU A 36 -3.51 -2.64 -2.56
N TRP A 37 -4.61 -2.11 -3.12
CA TRP A 37 -5.62 -1.36 -2.37
C TRP A 37 -6.34 -2.14 -1.25
N GLU A 38 -6.52 -3.46 -1.41
CA GLU A 38 -7.29 -4.29 -0.48
C GLU A 38 -6.77 -4.25 0.97
N ALA A 39 -5.47 -4.03 1.17
CA ALA A 39 -4.88 -3.94 2.51
C ALA A 39 -5.17 -2.62 3.22
N ILE A 40 -5.51 -1.56 2.48
CA ILE A 40 -5.93 -0.27 3.04
C ILE A 40 -7.39 -0.37 3.49
N GLU A 41 -8.24 -1.07 2.71
CA GLU A 41 -9.64 -1.31 3.06
C GLU A 41 -9.79 -2.32 4.21
N SER A 42 -9.06 -3.44 4.14
CA SER A 42 -9.17 -4.54 5.07
C SER A 42 -8.06 -4.50 6.12
N ASP A 43 -8.41 -4.05 7.33
CA ASP A 43 -7.54 -4.13 8.52
C ASP A 43 -7.42 -5.56 9.06
N VAL A 44 -8.07 -6.53 8.41
CA VAL A 44 -8.04 -7.92 8.83
C VAL A 44 -6.62 -8.44 8.63
N GLY A 45 -5.95 -8.76 9.75
CA GLY A 45 -4.70 -9.51 9.76
C GLY A 45 -4.82 -10.72 8.86
N ALA A 46 -3.76 -11.10 8.16
CA ALA A 46 -3.74 -12.44 7.61
C ALA A 46 -3.75 -13.37 8.83
N GLU A 47 -4.87 -13.99 9.17
CA GLU A 47 -4.91 -14.97 10.25
C GLU A 47 -4.48 -16.31 9.67
N MET A 48 -3.40 -16.87 10.23
CA MET A 48 -2.92 -18.18 9.83
C MET A 48 -3.73 -19.25 10.57
N PRO A 49 -4.29 -20.25 9.87
CA PRO A 49 -4.86 -21.43 10.52
C PRO A 49 -3.81 -22.15 11.38
N GLU A 50 -4.24 -22.86 12.42
CA GLU A 50 -3.35 -23.59 13.35
C GLU A 50 -2.55 -24.71 12.66
N ASN A 51 -3.07 -25.28 11.56
CA ASN A 51 -2.40 -26.26 10.70
C ASN A 51 -2.60 -25.90 9.22
N PRO A 52 -1.82 -24.94 8.69
CA PRO A 52 -2.01 -24.45 7.33
C PRO A 52 -1.44 -25.44 6.31
N THR A 53 -2.19 -25.65 5.23
CA THR A 53 -1.67 -26.33 4.03
C THR A 53 -0.62 -25.46 3.34
N LEU A 54 0.24 -26.06 2.50
CA LEU A 54 1.21 -25.34 1.67
C LEU A 54 0.58 -24.22 0.82
N ASN A 55 -0.65 -24.42 0.32
CA ASN A 55 -1.36 -23.41 -0.44
C ASN A 55 -1.80 -22.23 0.45
N GLN A 56 -2.22 -22.50 1.69
CA GLN A 56 -2.59 -21.44 2.64
C GLN A 56 -1.38 -20.62 3.09
N LEU A 57 -0.22 -21.26 3.27
CA LEU A 57 1.04 -20.56 3.56
C LEU A 57 1.42 -19.59 2.44
N LYS A 58 1.37 -20.02 1.18
CA LYS A 58 1.64 -19.15 0.02
C LYS A 58 0.70 -17.95 -0.04
N VAL A 59 -0.60 -18.17 0.14
CA VAL A 59 -1.60 -17.09 0.14
C VAL A 59 -1.35 -16.13 1.30
N TYR A 60 -0.97 -16.64 2.48
CA TYR A 60 -0.60 -15.81 3.63
C TYR A 60 0.64 -14.93 3.32
N GLU A 61 1.71 -15.52 2.78
CA GLU A 61 2.93 -14.80 2.41
C GLU A 61 2.65 -13.72 1.35
N GLU A 62 1.83 -14.02 0.35
CA GLU A 62 1.41 -13.06 -0.67
C GLU A 62 0.62 -11.90 -0.05
N LYS A 63 -0.32 -12.17 0.87
CA LYS A 63 -1.08 -11.14 1.59
C LYS A 63 -0.17 -10.28 2.46
N VAL A 64 0.77 -10.87 3.18
CA VAL A 64 1.73 -10.15 4.02
C VAL A 64 2.65 -9.28 3.16
N SER A 65 3.19 -9.83 2.06
CA SER A 65 4.04 -9.09 1.12
C SER A 65 3.30 -7.89 0.53
N ARG A 66 2.01 -8.05 0.20
CA ARG A 66 1.14 -6.97 -0.29
C ARG A 66 1.06 -5.81 0.69
N LYS A 67 0.72 -6.08 1.97
CA LYS A 67 0.63 -5.06 3.02
C LYS A 67 1.88 -4.18 3.13
N TYR A 68 3.07 -4.79 3.08
CA TYR A 68 4.32 -4.05 3.15
C TYR A 68 4.62 -3.24 1.89
N ARG A 69 4.21 -3.73 0.71
CA ARG A 69 4.30 -2.97 -0.55
C ARG A 69 3.42 -1.72 -0.49
N ASP A 70 2.23 -1.79 0.10
CA ASP A 70 1.30 -0.66 0.17
C ASP A 70 1.87 0.46 1.03
N LEU A 71 2.39 0.09 2.21
CA LEU A 71 3.07 1.02 3.10
C LEU A 71 4.27 1.68 2.42
N SER A 72 5.08 0.88 1.73
CA SER A 72 6.25 1.37 1.01
C SER A 72 5.87 2.34 -0.12
N ASN A 73 4.80 2.04 -0.85
CA ASN A 73 4.28 2.91 -1.91
C ASN A 73 3.73 4.23 -1.34
N LEU A 74 3.03 4.21 -0.20
CA LEU A 74 2.56 5.43 0.44
C LEU A 74 3.72 6.30 0.97
N HIS A 75 4.76 5.69 1.56
CA HIS A 75 5.96 6.43 1.96
C HIS A 75 6.69 7.05 0.75
N ALA A 76 6.77 6.33 -0.37
CA ALA A 76 7.35 6.84 -1.60
C ALA A 76 6.49 7.91 -2.31
N ALA A 77 5.20 7.99 -1.97
CA ALA A 77 4.22 8.88 -2.58
C ALA A 77 4.07 10.22 -1.86
N VAL A 78 4.91 10.53 -0.87
CA VAL A 78 4.87 11.78 -0.10
C VAL A 78 6.24 12.45 -0.10
N ASP A 79 6.27 13.77 0.06
CA ASP A 79 7.52 14.50 0.30
C ASP A 79 8.10 14.22 1.71
N GLU A 80 9.34 14.64 1.93
CA GLU A 80 10.03 14.42 3.22
C GLU A 80 9.28 15.06 4.40
N THR A 81 8.68 16.24 4.17
CA THR A 81 7.92 16.97 5.19
C THR A 81 6.75 16.15 5.68
N ILE A 82 5.95 15.60 4.77
CA ILE A 82 4.79 14.76 5.08
C ILE A 82 5.24 13.41 5.62
N PHE A 83 6.32 12.82 5.07
CA PHE A 83 6.88 11.57 5.56
C PHE A 83 7.16 11.63 7.07
N THR A 84 7.78 12.71 7.55
CA THR A 84 8.08 12.87 8.99
C THR A 84 6.82 12.85 9.88
N ARG A 85 5.65 13.21 9.33
CA ARG A 85 4.37 13.19 10.05
C ARG A 85 3.77 11.79 10.13
N ILE A 86 3.99 10.97 9.10
CA ILE A 86 3.40 9.63 8.98
C ILE A 86 4.37 8.48 9.34
N MET A 87 5.66 8.74 9.53
CA MET A 87 6.70 7.70 9.72
C MET A 87 6.49 6.79 10.96
N ALA A 88 5.65 7.20 11.91
CA ALA A 88 5.29 6.38 13.08
C ALA A 88 4.13 5.39 12.79
N CYS A 89 3.43 5.56 11.67
CA CYS A 89 2.36 4.66 11.23
C CYS A 89 2.96 3.32 10.80
N LYS A 90 2.35 2.23 11.25
CA LYS A 90 2.83 0.85 11.01
C LYS A 90 2.10 0.15 9.86
N THR A 91 0.98 0.71 9.41
CA THR A 91 0.16 0.12 8.35
C THR A 91 -0.18 1.16 7.29
N ALA A 92 -0.37 0.71 6.05
CA ALA A 92 -0.82 1.56 4.94
C ALA A 92 -2.14 2.28 5.28
N LYS A 93 -3.05 1.59 5.97
CA LYS A 93 -4.30 2.17 6.49
C LYS A 93 -4.06 3.32 7.45
N GLN A 94 -3.18 3.15 8.45
CA GLN A 94 -2.85 4.22 9.39
C GLN A 94 -2.27 5.45 8.69
N VAL A 95 -1.39 5.26 7.71
CA VAL A 95 -0.88 6.35 6.87
C VAL A 95 -2.03 7.03 6.13
N TRP A 96 -2.86 6.26 5.43
CA TRP A 96 -3.97 6.76 4.63
C TRP A 96 -4.98 7.57 5.44
N ASP A 97 -5.39 7.04 6.60
CA ASP A 97 -6.34 7.68 7.50
C ASP A 97 -5.74 8.95 8.11
N LYS A 98 -4.43 8.95 8.45
CA LYS A 98 -3.75 10.13 8.95
C LYS A 98 -3.69 11.25 7.91
N LEU A 99 -3.37 10.91 6.66
CA LEU A 99 -3.34 11.88 5.56
C LEU A 99 -4.73 12.51 5.32
N LYS A 100 -5.81 11.72 5.42
CA LYS A 100 -7.20 12.23 5.32
C LYS A 100 -7.59 13.21 6.43
N ILE A 101 -6.98 13.08 7.60
CA ILE A 101 -7.27 13.94 8.76
C ILE A 101 -6.49 15.25 8.64
N GLU A 102 -5.25 15.18 8.15
CA GLU A 102 -4.37 16.35 8.06
C GLU A 102 -4.60 17.23 6.81
N PHE A 103 -5.17 16.69 5.73
CA PHE A 103 -5.28 17.35 4.43
C PHE A 103 -6.63 17.06 3.74
#